data_AF-A0A7W9BI83-F1
#
_entry.id   AF-A0A7W9BI83-F1
#
_cell.length_a   1.000
_cell.length_b   1.000
_cell.length_c   1.000
_cell.angle_alpha   90.00
_cell.angle_beta   90.00
_cell.angle_gamma   90.00
#
_symmetry.space_group_name_H-M   'P 1'
#
loop_
_entity.id
_entity.type
_entity.pdbx_description
1 polymer ?
#
loop_
_entity_poly.entity_id
_entity_poly.type
_entity_poly.pdbx_seq_one_letter_code
_entity_poly.pdbx_strand_id
1 'polypeptide(L)' 'MSSTVEQKALSLLRAFEGAGKSVHRVSIEGRRIEIELSKENVRDEFERINMHYGKT' A
#
# COMPACT_ATOMS: atom_id res chain seq x y z
N MET A 1 0.75 22.03 -21.50
CA MET A 1 -0.62 21.58 -21.16
C MET A 1 -0.74 21.55 -19.65
N SER A 2 -1.75 22.21 -19.07
CA SER A 2 -2.00 22.16 -17.63
C SER A 2 -2.55 20.79 -17.25
N SER A 3 -1.83 20.02 -16.42
CA SER A 3 -2.34 18.74 -15.93
C SER A 3 -3.45 18.98 -14.92
N THR A 4 -4.60 18.32 -15.08
CA THR A 4 -5.67 18.39 -14.08
C THR A 4 -5.25 17.69 -12.79
N VAL A 5 -5.95 17.95 -11.68
CA VAL A 5 -5.64 17.31 -10.39
C VAL A 5 -5.85 15.80 -10.46
N GLU A 6 -6.80 15.34 -11.27
CA GLU A 6 -7.06 13.93 -11.56
C GLU A 6 -5.89 13.28 -12.29
N GLN A 7 -5.28 13.99 -13.26
CA GLN A 7 -4.09 13.49 -13.94
C GLN A 7 -2.91 13.37 -12.97
N LYS A 8 -2.74 14.33 -12.05
CA LYS A 8 -1.71 14.24 -11.00
C LYS A 8 -1.97 13.06 -10.06
N ALA A 9 -3.22 12.85 -9.65
CA ALA A 9 -3.60 11.72 -8.81
C ALA A 9 -3.33 10.38 -9.50
N LEU A 10 -3.64 10.28 -10.80
CA LEU A 10 -3.35 9.08 -11.59
C LEU A 10 -1.85 8.83 -11.75
N SER A 11 -1.05 9.88 -11.96
CA SER A 11 0.41 9.76 -12.02
C SER A 11 0.99 9.27 -10.69
N LEU A 12 0.48 9.76 -9.56
CA LEU A 12 0.90 9.32 -8.23
C LEU A 12 0.52 7.85 -7.99
N LEU A 13 -0.71 7.45 -8.31
CA LEU A 13 -1.16 6.05 -8.23
C LEU A 13 -0.18 5.12 -8.95
N ARG A 14 0.11 5.43 -10.22
CA ARG A 14 1.05 4.63 -11.04
C ARG A 14 2.46 4.60 -10.44
N ALA A 15 2.92 5.70 -9.84
CA ALA A 15 4.23 5.74 -9.20
C ALA A 15 4.30 4.82 -7.96
N PHE A 16 3.24 4.80 -7.13
CA PHE A 16 3.17 3.90 -5.97
C PHE A 16 3.07 2.44 -6.38
N GLU A 17 2.20 2.11 -7.34
CA GLU A 17 2.07 0.73 -7.86
C GLU A 17 3.35 0.26 -8.55
N GLY A 18 3.99 1.12 -9.34
CA GLY A 18 5.29 0.83 -9.97
C GLY A 18 6.43 0.63 -8.97
N ALA A 19 6.31 1.19 -7.76
CA ALA A 19 7.23 0.95 -6.64
C ALA A 19 6.85 -0.28 -5.79
N GLY A 20 5.87 -1.08 -6.23
CA GLY A 20 5.42 -2.29 -5.53
C GLY A 20 4.53 -2.02 -4.32
N LYS A 21 4.04 -0.79 -4.14
CA LYS A 21 3.09 -0.46 -3.06
C LYS A 21 1.68 -0.69 -3.56
N SER A 22 0.91 -1.50 -2.85
CA SER A 22 -0.52 -1.63 -3.10
C SER A 22 -1.26 -0.39 -2.60
N VAL A 23 -1.99 0.29 -3.50
CA VAL A 23 -2.85 1.43 -3.16
C VAL A 23 -4.27 0.91 -2.90
N HIS A 24 -4.84 1.24 -1.74
CA HIS A 24 -6.20 0.88 -1.35
C HIS A 24 -7.22 1.89 -1.88
N ARG A 25 -6.91 3.18 -1.78
CA ARG A 25 -7.83 4.26 -2.13
C ARG A 25 -7.09 5.53 -2.57
N VAL A 26 -7.68 6.23 -3.54
CA VAL A 26 -7.28 7.60 -3.90
C VAL A 26 -8.50 8.50 -3.75
N SER A 27 -8.38 9.57 -2.98
CA SER A 27 -9.43 10.57 -2.76
C SER A 27 -8.94 11.94 -3.22
N ILE A 28 -9.81 12.70 -3.88
CA ILE A 28 -9.53 14.06 -4.36
C ILE A 28 -10.54 15.00 -3.73
N GLU A 29 -10.04 16.02 -3.01
CA GLU A 29 -10.85 17.06 -2.41
C GLU A 29 -10.30 18.44 -2.84
N GLY A 30 -10.92 19.02 -3.86
CA GLY A 30 -10.44 20.25 -4.48
C GLY A 30 -9.04 20.10 -5.07
N ARG A 31 -8.03 20.62 -4.36
CA ARG A 31 -6.60 20.50 -4.76
C ARG A 31 -5.82 19.48 -3.93
N ARG A 32 -6.45 18.87 -2.91
CA ARG A 32 -5.85 17.85 -2.07
C ARG A 32 -6.02 16.48 -2.72
N ILE A 33 -4.94 15.72 -2.77
CA ILE A 33 -4.93 14.31 -3.18
C ILE A 33 -4.49 13.50 -1.96
N GLU A 34 -5.28 12.51 -1.60
CA GLU A 34 -4.99 11.57 -0.51
C GLU A 34 -4.89 10.17 -1.07
N ILE A 35 -3.81 9.45 -0.71
CA ILE A 35 -3.51 8.10 -1.18
C ILE A 35 -3.35 7.22 0.04
N GLU A 36 -4.25 6.26 0.17
CA GLU A 36 -4.22 5.24 1.21
C GLU A 36 -3.51 4.01 0.66
N LEU A 37 -2.40 3.61 1.28
CA LEU A 37 -1.69 2.38 0.96
C LEU A 37 -2.29 1.22 1.74
N SER A 38 -2.45 0.07 1.08
CA SER A 38 -2.78 -1.17 1.77
C SER A 38 -1.65 -1.50 2.73
N LYS A 39 -1.99 -1.86 3.97
CA LYS A 39 -1.02 -2.49 4.86
C LYS A 39 -0.68 -3.85 4.27
N GLU A 40 0.57 -4.06 3.87
CA GLU A 40 1.08 -5.41 3.69
C GLU A 40 0.99 -6.09 5.05
N ASN A 41 -0.04 -6.92 5.24
CA ASN A 41 0.04 -7.96 6.25
C ASN A 41 1.11 -8.93 5.74
N VAL A 42 2.38 -8.60 5.99
CA VAL A 42 3.44 -9.60 6.06
C VAL A 42 3.12 -10.44 7.30
N ARG A 43 2.05 -11.26 7.20
CA ARG A 43 1.85 -12.37 8.11
C ARG A 43 2.98 -13.31 7.77
N ASP A 44 4.00 -13.26 8.59
CA ASP A 44 5.11 -14.19 8.57
C ASP A 44 4.51 -15.60 8.54
N GLU A 45 4.64 -16.27 7.40
CA GLU A 45 4.11 -17.61 7.18
C GLU A 45 4.78 -18.63 8.14
N PHE A 46 5.83 -18.19 8.85
CA PHE A 46 6.61 -18.96 9.81
C PHE A 46 6.29 -18.66 11.29
N GLU A 47 5.39 -17.73 11.62
CA GLU A 47 5.06 -17.37 13.02
C GLU A 47 4.32 -18.49 13.79
N ARG A 48 4.04 -19.64 13.16
CA ARG A 48 3.26 -20.75 13.74
C ARG A 48 4.04 -21.97 14.18
N ILE A 49 5.37 -22.01 14.02
CA ILE A 49 6.15 -23.14 14.54
C ILE A 49 6.68 -22.80 15.93
N ASN A 50 5.82 -22.91 16.94
CA ASN A 50 6.29 -23.12 18.31
C ASN A 50 7.00 -24.49 18.36
N MET A 51 8.31 -24.51 18.13
CA MET A 51 9.15 -25.68 18.38
C MET A 51 9.31 -25.88 19.90
N HIS A 52 8.24 -26.29 20.59
CA HIS A 52 8.35 -26.75 21.97
C HIS A 52 8.81 -28.21 21.97
N TYR A 53 10.13 -28.41 21.86
CA TYR A 53 10.76 -29.69 22.15
C TYR A 53 10.79 -29.87 23.67
N GLY A 54 9.67 -30.31 24.24
CA GLY A 54 9.58 -30.75 25.61
C GLY A 54 10.35 -32.06 25.78
N LYS A 55 11.65 -31.98 26.06
CA LYS A 55 12.38 -33.04 26.75
C LYS A 55 12.24 -32.82 28.25
N THR A 56 11.44 -33.66 28.89
CA THR A 56 11.67 -34.21 30.24
C THR A 56 10.79 -35.43 30.39
#